data_AF-A0A957ICM7-F1
#
_entry.id   AF-A0A957ICM7-F1
#
_cell.length_a   1.000
_cell.length_b   1.000
_cell.length_c   1.000
_cell.angle_alpha   90.00
_cell.angle_beta   90.00
_cell.angle_gamma   90.00
#
_symmetry.space_group_name_H-M   'P 1'
#
loop_
_entity.id
_entity.type
_entity.pdbx_description
1 polymer ?
#
loop_
_entity_poly.entity_id
_entity_poly.type
_entity_poly.pdbx_seq_one_letter_code
_entity_poly.pdbx_strand_id
1 'polypeptide(L)'
;MFLFSQITTLFTESPGSLLFHLVTLFALQIVFGLSFARQRRNPSDSLALRMAWAAGGIFGVHLLMLIIGLAMNGDAERAATILPPLETAVAISTAALITWALIPRWARYPHLIDIILLITLFATGILTIYFTAAWQTLFAVEITAYPATIQAQIGSWISIAICAFGTIYLFVTKPHQMQPRALILIVLLVAALLQMWSATNTVNFTSHILFWQRLGYMVAFALWAVFAYEHVMEPLRETAVAHATVISRFAHAFEDAADSVRAMNPQANMNRNLNLVTDLFDASFVAIGMFDQHGRTLRFISNIPTQDNEDVRRWKIHLSEWAGFRLAANQMELVEWQPDGLAADQLQAFYSKLNLDSYGSLLIVPLLTKGQQIGMLLVGGKKTRREWLIAEKQLLTSVADFVAQSIANSHQQAARPSQKSNGNDKVIKLQLAQLRTLEAERDGLAADLAAAELRIRQANEQTERLRRRARDVAQTLATAKAKQASNGHNGHSKELG
;
A
#
# COMPACT_ATOMS: atom_id res chain seq x y z
N MET A 1 19.90 37.79 -12.80
CA MET A 1 21.25 37.50 -12.26
C MET A 1 21.33 37.61 -10.74
N PHE A 2 20.84 38.69 -10.11
CA PHE A 2 20.98 38.92 -8.65
C PHE A 2 20.31 37.87 -7.73
N LEU A 3 19.10 37.40 -8.07
CA LEU A 3 18.41 36.37 -7.27
C LEU A 3 19.11 35.00 -7.35
N PHE A 4 19.63 34.65 -8.53
CA PHE A 4 20.31 33.36 -8.72
C PHE A 4 21.61 33.32 -7.92
N SER A 5 22.40 34.40 -7.93
CA SER A 5 23.61 34.49 -7.11
C SER A 5 23.27 34.40 -5.62
N GLN A 6 22.26 35.12 -5.14
CA GLN A 6 21.83 35.05 -3.73
C GLN A 6 21.38 33.64 -3.30
N ILE A 7 20.63 32.94 -4.16
CA ILE A 7 20.22 31.56 -3.89
C ILE A 7 21.46 30.65 -3.84
N THR A 8 22.40 30.79 -4.78
CA THR A 8 23.61 29.97 -4.77
C THR A 8 24.42 30.22 -3.51
N THR A 9 24.67 31.48 -3.13
CA THR A 9 25.40 31.85 -1.91
C THR A 9 24.72 31.31 -0.66
N LEU A 10 23.39 31.38 -0.59
CA LEU A 10 22.63 30.83 0.54
C LEU A 10 22.85 29.32 0.67
N PHE A 11 22.89 28.56 -0.41
CA PHE A 11 23.06 27.10 -0.38
C PHE A 11 24.52 26.63 -0.25
N THR A 12 25.49 27.45 -0.68
CA THR A 12 26.92 27.10 -0.65
C THR A 12 27.61 27.56 0.62
N GLU A 13 27.25 28.71 1.18
CA GLU A 13 27.88 29.24 2.39
C GLU A 13 27.20 28.76 3.67
N SER A 14 27.94 28.79 4.78
CA SER A 14 27.33 28.63 6.11
C SER A 14 26.41 29.84 6.34
N PRO A 15 25.13 29.66 6.71
CA PRO A 15 24.52 28.46 7.32
C PRO A 15 23.76 27.50 6.38
N GLY A 16 23.54 27.81 5.10
CA GLY A 16 22.64 26.98 4.28
C GLY A 16 23.20 25.63 3.83
N SER A 17 24.54 25.45 3.82
CA SER A 17 25.14 24.11 3.71
C SER A 17 24.68 23.17 4.84
N LEU A 18 24.50 23.69 6.06
CA LEU A 18 24.00 22.91 7.20
C LEU A 18 22.51 22.58 7.04
N LEU A 19 21.70 23.54 6.58
CA LEU A 19 20.29 23.31 6.26
C LEU A 19 20.12 22.21 5.19
N PHE A 20 20.96 22.21 4.16
CA PHE A 20 20.97 21.16 3.14
C PHE A 20 21.18 19.78 3.78
N HIS A 21 22.20 19.61 4.62
CA HIS A 21 22.47 18.33 5.28
C HIS A 21 21.31 17.91 6.21
N LEU A 22 20.73 18.84 6.98
CA LEU A 22 19.58 18.52 7.84
C LEU A 22 18.36 18.06 7.04
N VAL A 23 18.00 18.78 5.96
CA VAL A 23 16.83 18.44 5.14
C VAL A 23 17.03 17.09 4.45
N THR A 24 18.23 16.84 3.90
CA THR A 24 18.55 15.56 3.27
C THR A 24 18.55 14.42 4.27
N LEU A 25 19.16 14.58 5.45
CA LEU A 25 19.14 13.59 6.52
C LEU A 25 17.71 13.29 6.99
N PHE A 26 16.85 14.31 7.13
CA PHE A 26 15.46 14.13 7.51
C PHE A 26 14.67 13.34 6.44
N ALA A 27 14.83 13.68 5.17
CA ALA A 27 14.21 12.94 4.07
C ALA A 27 14.65 11.47 4.04
N LEU A 28 15.96 11.21 4.24
CA LEU A 28 16.51 9.85 4.31
C LEU A 28 16.00 9.07 5.53
N GLN A 29 15.84 9.73 6.68
CA GLN A 29 15.27 9.14 7.88
C GLN A 29 13.81 8.69 7.65
N ILE A 30 13.03 9.47 6.90
CA ILE A 30 11.65 9.08 6.52
C ILE A 30 11.68 7.83 5.63
N VAL A 31 12.51 7.81 4.59
CA VAL A 31 12.65 6.64 3.69
C VAL A 31 13.06 5.41 4.51
N PHE A 32 14.10 5.54 5.35
CA PHE A 32 14.58 4.47 6.20
C PHE A 32 13.48 3.94 7.12
N GLY A 33 12.80 4.83 7.85
CA GLY A 33 11.76 4.46 8.81
C GLY A 33 10.57 3.76 8.15
N LEU A 34 10.08 4.29 7.02
CA LEU A 34 8.96 3.70 6.28
C LEU A 34 9.32 2.33 5.69
N SER A 35 10.47 2.22 5.04
CA SER A 35 10.93 0.97 4.44
C SER A 35 11.26 -0.08 5.50
N PHE A 36 11.86 0.29 6.62
CA PHE A 36 12.14 -0.62 7.74
C PHE A 36 10.87 -1.10 8.43
N ALA A 37 9.91 -0.20 8.69
CA ALA A 37 8.62 -0.57 9.27
C ALA A 37 7.87 -1.56 8.37
N ARG A 38 7.95 -1.38 7.05
CA ARG A 38 7.38 -2.33 6.09
C ARG A 38 8.10 -3.67 6.10
N GLN A 39 9.43 -3.68 6.12
CA GLN A 39 10.20 -4.93 6.20
C GLN A 39 9.85 -5.74 7.46
N ARG A 40 9.62 -5.06 8.59
CA ARG A 40 9.16 -5.72 9.83
C ARG A 40 7.77 -6.33 9.69
N ARG A 41 6.87 -5.72 8.91
CA ARG A 41 5.51 -6.23 8.66
C ARG A 41 5.47 -7.32 7.59
N ASN A 42 6.32 -7.23 6.58
CA ASN A 42 6.41 -8.19 5.49
C ASN A 42 7.88 -8.53 5.18
N PRO A 43 8.45 -9.55 5.84
CA PRO A 43 9.86 -9.93 5.67
C PRO A 43 10.22 -10.37 4.24
N SER A 44 9.24 -10.77 3.44
CA SER A 44 9.44 -11.22 2.05
C SER A 44 9.66 -10.08 1.06
N ASP A 45 9.40 -8.82 1.46
CA ASP A 45 9.56 -7.66 0.58
C ASP A 45 11.03 -7.23 0.45
N SER A 46 11.75 -7.88 -0.45
CA SER A 46 13.15 -7.55 -0.74
C SER A 46 13.41 -6.10 -1.16
N LEU A 47 12.41 -5.40 -1.74
CA LEU A 47 12.57 -4.00 -2.13
C LEU A 47 12.62 -3.11 -0.90
N ALA A 48 11.72 -3.34 0.07
CA ALA A 48 11.69 -2.59 1.32
C ALA A 48 13.01 -2.72 2.10
N LEU A 49 13.57 -3.93 2.17
CA LEU A 49 14.89 -4.16 2.77
C LEU A 49 15.99 -3.35 2.08
N ARG A 50 16.04 -3.36 0.74
CA ARG A 50 17.07 -2.64 -0.04
C ARG A 50 16.92 -1.13 0.11
N MET A 51 15.70 -0.61 0.07
CA MET A 51 15.45 0.81 0.30
C MET A 51 15.90 1.24 1.70
N ALA A 52 15.64 0.42 2.73
CA ALA A 52 16.10 0.70 4.09
C ALA A 52 17.64 0.72 4.16
N TRP A 53 18.34 -0.29 3.62
CA TRP A 53 19.80 -0.33 3.64
C TRP A 53 20.44 0.80 2.82
N ALA A 54 19.88 1.11 1.65
CA ALA A 54 20.36 2.22 0.85
C ALA A 54 20.15 3.56 1.55
N ALA A 55 18.96 3.81 2.12
CA ALA A 55 18.67 5.03 2.85
C ALA A 55 19.56 5.16 4.08
N GLY A 56 19.76 4.08 4.83
CA GLY A 56 20.67 4.04 5.98
C GLY A 56 22.13 4.27 5.60
N GLY A 57 22.60 3.67 4.49
CA GLY A 57 23.95 3.87 3.97
C GLY A 57 24.18 5.32 3.51
N ILE A 58 23.26 5.88 2.74
CA ILE A 58 23.32 7.28 2.29
C ILE A 58 23.26 8.22 3.49
N PHE A 59 22.37 7.96 4.45
CA PHE A 59 22.29 8.73 5.70
C PHE A 59 23.63 8.71 6.45
N GLY A 60 24.26 7.54 6.58
CA GLY A 60 25.55 7.40 7.26
C GLY A 60 26.66 8.20 6.58
N VAL A 61 26.74 8.14 5.24
CA VAL A 61 27.76 8.89 4.48
C VAL A 61 27.53 10.41 4.57
N HIS A 62 26.29 10.88 4.46
CA HIS A 62 25.97 12.30 4.61
C HIS A 62 26.15 12.81 6.05
N LEU A 63 25.85 11.98 7.05
CA LEU A 63 26.09 12.31 8.46
C LEU A 63 27.59 12.42 8.75
N LEU A 64 28.39 11.48 8.23
CA LEU A 64 29.84 11.53 8.36
C LEU A 64 30.40 12.81 7.72
N MET A 65 29.92 13.16 6.52
CA MET A 65 30.29 14.40 5.84
C MET A 65 29.92 15.65 6.67
N LEU A 66 28.73 15.68 7.27
CA LEU A 66 28.32 16.75 8.17
C LEU A 66 29.23 16.86 9.40
N ILE A 67 29.57 15.73 10.04
CA ILE A 67 30.47 15.69 11.20
C ILE A 67 31.87 16.19 10.83
N ILE A 68 32.41 15.76 9.69
CA ILE A 68 33.73 16.22 9.20
C ILE A 68 33.68 17.73 8.93
N GLY A 69 32.64 18.22 8.27
CA GLY A 69 32.46 19.66 8.02
C GLY A 69 32.38 20.48 9.30
N LEU A 70 31.66 19.99 10.32
CA LEU A 70 31.58 20.63 11.65
C LEU A 70 32.93 20.62 12.38
N ALA A 71 33.64 19.49 12.34
CA ALA A 71 34.95 19.36 12.99
C ALA A 71 36.02 20.28 12.37
N MET A 72 35.89 20.60 11.08
CA MET A 72 36.81 21.46 10.34
C MET A 72 36.42 22.94 10.31
N ASN A 73 35.35 23.35 11.00
CA ASN A 73 34.85 24.72 10.96
C ASN A 73 35.86 25.79 11.45
N GLY A 74 36.91 25.39 12.17
CA GLY A 74 37.99 26.27 12.62
C GLY A 74 39.22 26.34 11.71
N ASP A 75 39.29 25.53 10.64
CA ASP A 75 40.45 25.42 9.76
C ASP A 75 39.99 25.30 8.29
N ALA A 76 39.73 26.45 7.67
CA ALA A 76 39.19 26.54 6.32
C ALA A 76 40.12 25.92 5.26
N GLU A 77 41.43 25.94 5.49
CA GLU A 77 42.43 25.38 4.58
C GLU A 77 42.39 23.84 4.60
N ARG A 78 42.32 23.23 5.80
CA ARG A 78 42.10 21.78 5.92
C ARG A 78 40.76 21.34 5.36
N ALA A 79 39.71 22.14 5.55
CA ALA A 79 38.40 21.86 4.96
C ALA A 79 38.47 21.84 3.42
N ALA A 80 39.16 22.80 2.81
CA ALA A 80 39.31 22.90 1.35
C ALA A 80 40.14 21.74 0.74
N THR A 81 41.05 21.15 1.51
CA THR A 81 41.89 20.03 1.06
C THR A 81 41.23 18.66 1.22
N ILE A 82 40.27 18.49 2.13
CA ILE A 82 39.68 17.17 2.40
C ILE A 82 38.25 17.04 1.85
N LEU A 83 37.44 18.09 1.91
CA LEU A 83 36.03 18.02 1.55
C LEU A 83 35.79 17.69 0.06
N PRO A 84 36.47 18.31 -0.93
CA PRO A 84 36.04 18.15 -2.33
C PRO A 84 36.14 16.71 -2.88
N PRO A 85 37.22 15.94 -2.62
CA PRO A 85 37.26 14.52 -2.97
C PRO A 85 36.19 13.70 -2.24
N LEU A 86 35.95 14.01 -0.97
CA LEU A 86 34.92 13.34 -0.16
C LEU A 86 33.51 13.59 -0.73
N GLU A 87 33.19 14.82 -1.15
CA GLU A 87 31.91 15.14 -1.79
C GLU A 87 31.69 14.31 -3.06
N THR A 88 32.76 14.11 -3.84
CA THR A 88 32.74 13.26 -5.04
C THR A 88 32.47 11.79 -4.68
N ALA A 89 33.04 11.32 -3.57
CA ALA A 89 32.81 9.98 -3.05
C ALA A 89 31.36 9.78 -2.59
N VAL A 90 30.82 10.74 -1.84
CA VAL A 90 29.41 10.78 -1.41
C VAL A 90 28.51 10.74 -2.63
N ALA A 91 28.87 11.51 -3.66
CA ALA A 91 28.12 11.59 -4.90
C ALA A 91 27.96 10.23 -5.60
N ILE A 92 29.08 9.55 -5.82
CA ILE A 92 29.12 8.22 -6.45
C ILE A 92 28.41 7.19 -5.57
N SER A 93 28.66 7.21 -4.26
CA SER A 93 28.05 6.27 -3.31
C SER A 93 26.52 6.41 -3.28
N THR A 94 26.01 7.65 -3.27
CA THR A 94 24.58 7.95 -3.32
C THR A 94 23.96 7.50 -4.64
N ALA A 95 24.60 7.79 -5.77
CA ALA A 95 24.14 7.31 -7.08
C ALA A 95 24.08 5.78 -7.13
N ALA A 96 25.13 5.10 -6.64
CA ALA A 96 25.19 3.63 -6.59
C ALA A 96 24.12 3.03 -5.68
N LEU A 97 23.95 3.56 -4.46
CA LEU A 97 22.98 3.05 -3.48
C LEU A 97 21.52 3.26 -3.93
N ILE A 98 21.18 4.42 -4.49
CA ILE A 98 19.82 4.69 -5.01
C ILE A 98 19.55 3.80 -6.22
N THR A 99 20.50 3.74 -7.16
CA THR A 99 20.36 2.91 -8.36
C THR A 99 20.20 1.44 -7.99
N TRP A 100 21.01 0.95 -7.05
CA TRP A 100 20.86 -0.37 -6.48
C TRP A 100 19.48 -0.55 -5.84
N ALA A 101 19.02 0.35 -4.99
CA ALA A 101 17.72 0.21 -4.32
C ALA A 101 16.54 0.12 -5.29
N LEU A 102 16.55 0.91 -6.37
CA LEU A 102 15.40 1.08 -7.26
C LEU A 102 15.33 0.05 -8.41
N ILE A 103 16.47 -0.49 -8.85
CA ILE A 103 16.54 -1.48 -9.93
C ILE A 103 15.93 -2.82 -9.49
N PRO A 104 15.02 -3.44 -10.27
CA PRO A 104 14.49 -4.76 -9.97
C PRO A 104 15.57 -5.85 -10.09
N ARG A 105 15.50 -6.87 -9.23
CA ARG A 105 16.44 -8.00 -9.24
C ARG A 105 16.31 -8.81 -10.53
N TRP A 106 17.45 -9.27 -11.05
CA TRP A 106 17.48 -10.21 -12.16
C TRP A 106 17.01 -11.59 -11.67
N ALA A 107 16.01 -12.16 -12.35
CA ALA A 107 15.48 -13.48 -11.98
C ALA A 107 16.54 -14.59 -12.05
N ARG A 108 17.50 -14.47 -13.00
CA ARG A 108 18.55 -15.48 -13.22
C ARG A 108 19.71 -15.39 -12.23
N TYR A 109 20.03 -14.21 -11.71
CA TYR A 109 21.20 -13.97 -10.85
C TYR A 109 20.87 -12.93 -9.77
N PRO A 110 20.18 -13.30 -8.69
CA PRO A 110 19.67 -12.35 -7.69
C PRO A 110 20.79 -11.60 -6.94
N HIS A 111 21.98 -12.20 -6.81
CA HIS A 111 23.11 -11.63 -6.06
C HIS A 111 24.07 -10.77 -6.88
N LEU A 112 23.97 -10.79 -8.21
CA LEU A 112 24.94 -10.08 -9.08
C LEU A 112 24.90 -8.57 -8.84
N ILE A 113 23.70 -8.00 -8.68
CA ILE A 113 23.51 -6.57 -8.40
C ILE A 113 24.08 -6.17 -7.03
N ASP A 114 24.01 -7.07 -6.03
CA ASP A 114 24.56 -6.83 -4.69
C ASP A 114 26.10 -6.85 -4.71
N ILE A 115 26.70 -7.76 -5.48
CA ILE A 115 28.16 -7.83 -5.69
C ILE A 115 28.67 -6.59 -6.43
N ILE A 116 27.97 -6.16 -7.50
CA ILE A 116 28.32 -4.93 -8.24
C ILE A 116 28.32 -3.73 -7.30
N LEU A 117 27.27 -3.56 -6.48
CA LEU A 117 27.22 -2.46 -5.51
C LEU A 117 28.43 -2.48 -4.59
N LEU A 118 28.78 -3.64 -4.02
CA LEU A 118 29.90 -3.77 -3.10
C LEU A 118 31.23 -3.41 -3.76
N ILE A 119 31.45 -3.88 -5.00
CA ILE A 119 32.64 -3.53 -5.79
C ILE A 119 32.66 -2.02 -6.07
N THR A 120 31.53 -1.42 -6.45
CA THR A 120 31.44 0.03 -6.72
C THR A 120 31.75 0.85 -5.46
N LEU A 121 31.20 0.50 -4.30
CA LEU A 121 31.47 1.21 -3.05
C LEU A 121 32.94 1.05 -2.61
N PHE A 122 33.49 -0.15 -2.75
CA PHE A 122 34.91 -0.41 -2.45
C PHE A 122 35.84 0.38 -3.37
N ALA A 123 35.59 0.36 -4.68
CA ALA A 123 36.33 1.13 -5.66
C ALA A 123 36.23 2.64 -5.39
N THR A 124 35.05 3.12 -4.99
CA THR A 124 34.83 4.53 -4.62
C THR A 124 35.69 4.92 -3.41
N GLY A 125 35.76 4.06 -2.38
CA GLY A 125 36.63 4.26 -1.22
C GLY A 125 38.12 4.39 -1.61
N ILE A 126 38.63 3.47 -2.43
CA ILE A 126 40.02 3.50 -2.92
C ILE A 126 40.28 4.77 -3.72
N LEU A 127 39.38 5.09 -4.66
CA LEU A 127 39.49 6.26 -5.53
C LEU A 127 39.50 7.56 -4.72
N THR A 128 38.72 7.63 -3.63
CA THR A 128 38.67 8.79 -2.73
C THR A 128 39.98 8.97 -1.99
N ILE A 129 40.59 7.90 -1.46
CA ILE A 129 41.89 7.97 -0.80
C ILE A 129 42.95 8.49 -1.78
N TYR A 130 42.98 7.92 -2.99
CA TYR A 130 43.92 8.33 -4.03
C TYR A 130 43.71 9.78 -4.48
N PHE A 131 42.46 10.20 -4.71
CA PHE A 131 42.13 11.57 -5.11
C PHE A 131 42.41 12.58 -4.00
N THR A 132 42.23 12.21 -2.74
CA THR A 132 42.59 13.09 -1.62
C THR A 132 44.10 13.36 -1.60
N ALA A 133 44.93 12.33 -1.73
CA ALA A 133 46.38 12.50 -1.79
C ALA A 133 46.81 13.31 -3.02
N ALA A 134 46.21 13.03 -4.19
CA ALA A 134 46.52 13.74 -5.42
C ALA A 134 45.97 15.18 -5.46
N TRP A 135 44.92 15.49 -4.70
CA TRP A 135 44.40 16.86 -4.58
C TRP A 135 45.29 17.71 -3.68
N GLN A 136 45.83 17.16 -2.59
CA GLN A 136 46.75 17.87 -1.70
C GLN A 136 47.99 18.40 -2.45
N THR A 137 48.52 17.64 -3.42
CA THR A 137 49.66 18.09 -4.23
C THR A 137 49.30 19.20 -5.21
N LEU A 138 48.09 19.18 -5.78
CA LEU A 138 47.61 20.22 -6.70
C LEU A 138 47.22 21.51 -5.96
N PHE A 139 46.65 21.38 -4.76
CA PHE A 139 46.30 22.51 -3.90
C PHE A 139 47.56 23.29 -3.48
N ALA A 140 48.68 22.59 -3.24
CA ALA A 140 49.98 23.22 -2.95
C ALA A 140 50.54 24.07 -4.10
N VAL A 141 50.02 23.93 -5.34
CA VAL A 141 50.41 24.71 -6.53
C VAL A 141 49.33 25.76 -6.86
N GLU A 142 48.55 26.20 -5.86
CA GLU A 142 47.53 27.26 -5.95
C GLU A 142 46.40 27.01 -7.00
N ILE A 143 46.10 25.75 -7.34
CA ILE A 143 44.90 25.44 -8.12
C ILE A 143 43.68 25.55 -7.21
N THR A 144 42.91 26.63 -7.38
CA THR A 144 41.79 26.99 -6.47
C THR A 144 40.43 26.42 -6.86
N ALA A 145 40.29 25.65 -7.95
CA ALA A 145 38.99 25.14 -8.39
C ALA A 145 38.98 23.62 -8.57
N TYR A 146 38.59 22.88 -7.51
CA TYR A 146 38.47 21.42 -7.56
C TYR A 146 37.54 20.90 -8.68
N PRO A 147 36.36 21.50 -8.96
CA PRO A 147 35.45 20.99 -9.99
C PRO A 147 36.04 20.94 -11.41
N ALA A 148 37.07 21.76 -11.69
CA ALA A 148 37.74 21.79 -12.99
C ALA A 148 38.80 20.67 -13.15
N THR A 149 39.11 19.93 -12.08
CA THR A 149 40.13 18.88 -12.10
C THR A 149 39.64 17.61 -12.79
N ILE A 150 40.59 16.84 -13.34
CA ILE A 150 40.32 15.52 -13.92
C ILE A 150 39.67 14.57 -12.88
N GLN A 151 40.03 14.71 -11.61
CA GLN A 151 39.49 13.90 -10.51
C GLN A 151 37.97 14.12 -10.36
N ALA A 152 37.53 15.37 -10.31
CA ALA A 152 36.11 15.73 -10.24
C ALA A 152 35.34 15.28 -11.50
N GLN A 153 35.97 15.39 -12.68
CA GLN A 153 35.38 14.93 -13.94
C GLN A 153 35.16 13.42 -13.95
N ILE A 154 36.16 12.62 -13.53
CA ILE A 154 36.03 11.16 -13.45
C ILE A 154 34.87 10.78 -12.53
N GLY A 155 34.77 11.39 -11.35
CA GLY A 155 33.68 11.09 -10.43
C GLY A 155 32.30 11.46 -10.97
N SER A 156 32.21 12.57 -11.71
CA SER A 156 30.99 12.98 -12.41
C SER A 156 30.59 11.98 -13.49
N TRP A 157 31.54 11.53 -14.32
CA TRP A 157 31.30 10.52 -15.36
C TRP A 157 30.82 9.19 -14.77
N ILE A 158 31.42 8.73 -13.67
CA ILE A 158 30.99 7.51 -12.98
C ILE A 158 29.55 7.66 -12.48
N SER A 159 29.23 8.79 -11.84
CA SER A 159 27.87 9.06 -11.32
C SER A 159 26.84 9.11 -12.46
N ILE A 160 27.17 9.77 -13.58
CA ILE A 160 26.35 9.82 -14.79
C ILE A 160 26.13 8.41 -15.34
N ALA A 161 27.20 7.62 -15.48
CA ALA A 161 27.13 6.26 -16.01
C ALA A 161 26.23 5.36 -15.16
N ILE A 162 26.34 5.42 -13.83
CA ILE A 162 25.49 4.66 -12.90
C ILE A 162 24.02 5.06 -13.04
N CYS A 163 23.71 6.36 -12.97
CA CYS A 163 22.33 6.85 -13.08
C CYS A 163 21.74 6.59 -14.47
N ALA A 164 22.52 6.77 -15.54
CA ALA A 164 22.10 6.50 -16.91
C ALA A 164 21.81 5.01 -17.12
N PHE A 165 22.72 4.14 -16.68
CA PHE A 165 22.52 2.69 -16.73
C PHE A 165 21.25 2.28 -15.99
N GLY A 166 21.05 2.76 -14.76
CA GLY A 166 19.85 2.45 -13.99
C GLY A 166 18.57 2.95 -14.63
N THR A 167 18.60 4.15 -15.20
CA THR A 167 17.46 4.73 -15.92
C THR A 167 17.12 3.91 -17.17
N ILE A 168 18.10 3.62 -18.03
CA ILE A 168 17.92 2.81 -19.23
C ILE A 168 17.41 1.41 -18.87
N TYR A 169 18.00 0.78 -17.85
CA TYR A 169 17.60 -0.54 -17.41
C TYR A 169 16.14 -0.59 -16.94
N LEU A 170 15.69 0.43 -16.19
CA LEU A 170 14.29 0.57 -15.83
C LEU A 170 13.42 0.65 -17.09
N PHE A 171 13.71 1.58 -18.00
CA PHE A 171 12.92 1.75 -19.24
C PHE A 171 12.78 0.47 -20.07
N VAL A 172 13.85 -0.32 -20.19
CA VAL A 172 13.85 -1.56 -20.97
C VAL A 172 13.03 -2.67 -20.31
N THR A 173 13.04 -2.79 -18.98
CA THR A 173 12.52 -3.98 -18.32
C THR A 173 11.04 -3.93 -17.94
N LYS A 174 10.48 -2.77 -17.57
CA LYS A 174 9.09 -2.69 -17.09
C LYS A 174 8.40 -1.35 -17.38
N PRO A 175 8.16 -0.96 -18.65
CA PRO A 175 7.71 0.38 -19.04
C PRO A 175 6.44 0.88 -18.33
N HIS A 176 5.54 -0.02 -17.89
CA HIS A 176 4.28 0.36 -17.27
C HIS A 176 4.35 0.59 -15.74
N GLN A 177 5.36 0.06 -15.04
CA GLN A 177 5.55 0.25 -13.58
C GLN A 177 6.52 1.41 -13.27
N MET A 178 6.80 2.26 -14.26
CA MET A 178 7.99 3.14 -14.32
C MET A 178 7.92 4.46 -13.56
N GLN A 179 6.74 5.01 -13.27
CA GLN A 179 6.64 6.47 -13.15
C GLN A 179 7.49 7.09 -12.03
N PRO A 180 7.48 6.60 -10.76
CA PRO A 180 8.23 7.26 -9.71
C PRO A 180 9.72 6.90 -9.67
N ARG A 181 10.10 5.64 -9.97
CA ARG A 181 11.50 5.17 -9.84
C ARG A 181 12.41 5.78 -10.89
N ALA A 182 11.95 5.79 -12.15
CA ALA A 182 12.71 6.38 -13.24
C ALA A 182 12.86 7.89 -13.03
N LEU A 183 11.82 8.57 -12.54
CA LEU A 183 11.86 10.00 -12.25
C LEU A 183 12.96 10.36 -11.24
N ILE A 184 13.11 9.58 -10.16
CA ILE A 184 14.19 9.79 -9.17
C ILE A 184 15.57 9.71 -9.84
N LEU A 185 15.83 8.66 -10.64
CA LEU A 185 17.11 8.51 -11.32
C LEU A 185 17.35 9.55 -12.41
N ILE A 186 16.30 9.98 -13.13
CA ILE A 186 16.38 11.05 -14.12
C ILE A 186 16.76 12.36 -13.46
N VAL A 187 16.17 12.71 -12.31
CA VAL A 187 16.52 13.92 -11.56
C VAL A 187 18.00 13.90 -11.17
N LEU A 188 18.50 12.77 -10.67
CA LEU A 188 19.91 12.61 -10.34
C LEU A 188 20.83 12.68 -11.55
N LEU A 189 20.42 12.07 -12.68
CA LEU A 189 21.16 12.10 -13.93
C LEU A 189 21.26 13.53 -14.48
N VAL A 190 20.15 14.27 -14.50
CA VAL A 190 20.11 15.67 -14.93
C VAL A 190 20.98 16.53 -14.02
N ALA A 191 20.91 16.34 -12.70
CA ALA A 191 21.76 17.05 -11.75
C ALA A 191 23.25 16.79 -12.01
N ALA A 192 23.64 15.55 -12.27
CA ALA A 192 25.03 15.19 -12.58
C ALA A 192 25.49 15.77 -13.94
N LEU A 193 24.63 15.74 -14.96
CA LEU A 193 24.91 16.35 -16.27
C LEU A 193 25.06 17.88 -16.17
N LEU A 194 24.19 18.55 -15.41
CA LEU A 194 24.28 19.99 -15.18
C LEU A 194 25.55 20.35 -14.40
N GLN A 195 25.92 19.55 -13.41
CA GLN A 195 27.17 19.74 -12.68
C GLN A 195 28.38 19.64 -13.62
N MET A 196 28.43 18.61 -14.48
CA MET A 196 29.50 18.45 -15.46
C MET A 196 29.53 19.60 -16.47
N TRP A 197 28.37 20.02 -16.98
CA TRP A 197 28.26 21.15 -17.89
C TRP A 197 28.74 22.47 -17.24
N SER A 198 28.45 22.67 -15.96
CA SER A 198 28.87 23.85 -15.22
C SER A 198 30.38 23.91 -15.00
N ALA A 199 31.03 22.76 -14.79
CA ALA A 199 32.47 22.65 -14.62
C ALA A 199 33.24 23.04 -15.90
N THR A 200 32.70 22.73 -17.08
CA THR A 200 33.34 22.99 -18.37
C THR A 200 33.16 24.44 -18.85
N ASN A 201 32.04 25.09 -18.54
CA ASN A 201 31.68 26.38 -19.14
C ASN A 201 32.09 27.63 -18.34
N THR A 202 33.08 27.52 -17.45
CA THR A 202 33.65 28.67 -16.70
C THR A 202 32.61 29.58 -16.04
N VAL A 203 31.46 29.03 -15.63
CA VAL A 203 30.55 29.77 -14.75
C VAL A 203 31.30 29.87 -13.43
N ASN A 204 31.83 31.06 -13.13
CA ASN A 204 32.69 31.35 -11.98
C ASN A 204 31.96 31.15 -10.64
N PHE A 205 31.68 29.91 -10.30
CA PHE A 205 31.42 29.53 -8.92
C PHE A 205 32.79 29.44 -8.25
N THR A 206 33.16 30.50 -7.55
CA THR A 206 34.34 30.51 -6.68
C THR A 206 34.23 29.49 -5.54
N SER A 207 33.07 28.85 -5.37
CA SER A 207 32.84 27.80 -4.38
C SER A 207 33.25 26.43 -4.92
N HIS A 208 34.05 25.68 -4.14
CA HIS A 208 34.41 24.27 -4.38
C HIS A 208 33.24 23.28 -4.33
N ILE A 209 32.00 23.76 -4.24
CA ILE A 209 30.82 22.99 -3.83
C ILE A 209 30.00 22.55 -5.05
N LEU A 210 29.59 21.29 -5.07
CA LEU A 210 28.77 20.69 -6.14
C LEU A 210 27.29 21.12 -6.03
N PHE A 211 26.98 22.38 -6.39
CA PHE A 211 25.64 22.97 -6.24
C PHE A 211 24.52 22.17 -6.91
N TRP A 212 24.65 21.84 -8.20
CA TRP A 212 23.59 21.18 -8.96
C TRP A 212 23.26 19.79 -8.42
N GLN A 213 24.30 19.11 -7.94
CA GLN A 213 24.18 17.78 -7.36
C GLN A 213 23.44 17.80 -6.03
N ARG A 214 23.76 18.76 -5.15
CA ARG A 214 23.02 18.99 -3.89
C ARG A 214 21.54 19.30 -4.16
N LEU A 215 21.26 20.18 -5.11
CA LEU A 215 19.87 20.49 -5.51
C LEU A 215 19.14 19.22 -6.01
N GLY A 216 19.81 18.44 -6.86
CA GLY A 216 19.31 17.16 -7.33
C GLY A 216 18.96 16.20 -6.20
N TYR A 217 19.81 16.12 -5.16
CA TYR A 217 19.54 15.29 -3.98
C TYR A 217 18.33 15.74 -3.18
N MET A 218 18.12 17.04 -2.99
CA MET A 218 16.92 17.52 -2.28
C MET A 218 15.63 17.07 -2.97
N VAL A 219 15.58 17.19 -4.30
CA VAL A 219 14.42 16.78 -5.09
C VAL A 219 14.30 15.25 -5.13
N ALA A 220 15.40 14.55 -5.41
CA ALA A 220 15.42 13.09 -5.53
C ALA A 220 15.05 12.39 -4.22
N PHE A 221 15.56 12.84 -3.07
CA PHE A 221 15.23 12.26 -1.77
C PHE A 221 13.79 12.54 -1.36
N ALA A 222 13.26 13.73 -1.65
CA ALA A 222 11.84 14.02 -1.43
C ALA A 222 10.93 13.11 -2.27
N LEU A 223 11.24 12.95 -3.56
CA LEU A 223 10.53 12.02 -4.44
C LEU A 223 10.66 10.56 -3.95
N TRP A 224 11.83 10.19 -3.43
CA TRP A 224 12.06 8.85 -2.89
C TRP A 224 11.27 8.60 -1.60
N ALA A 225 11.10 9.61 -0.75
CA ALA A 225 10.24 9.54 0.43
C ALA A 225 8.76 9.37 0.05
N VAL A 226 8.28 10.12 -0.97
CA VAL A 226 6.93 9.96 -1.51
C VAL A 226 6.75 8.55 -2.07
N PHE A 227 7.70 8.04 -2.84
CA PHE A 227 7.67 6.67 -3.36
C PHE A 227 7.66 5.63 -2.23
N ALA A 228 8.46 5.81 -1.18
CA ALA A 228 8.46 4.91 -0.01
C ALA A 228 7.10 4.91 0.70
N TYR A 229 6.48 6.08 0.84
CA TYR A 229 5.14 6.21 1.42
C TYR A 229 4.08 5.53 0.56
N GLU A 230 4.06 5.81 -0.75
CA GLU A 230 3.12 5.19 -1.70
C GLU A 230 3.26 3.66 -1.67
N HIS A 231 4.50 3.16 -1.71
CA HIS A 231 4.77 1.73 -1.59
C HIS A 231 4.09 1.21 -0.32
N VAL A 232 4.43 1.74 0.86
CA VAL A 232 3.87 1.31 2.16
C VAL A 232 2.33 1.33 2.21
N MET A 233 1.70 2.31 1.54
CA MET A 233 0.24 2.46 1.54
C MET A 233 -0.46 1.55 0.54
N GLU A 234 0.21 1.06 -0.51
CA GLU A 234 -0.42 0.27 -1.56
C GLU A 234 -1.20 -0.96 -1.04
N PRO A 235 -0.65 -1.81 -0.14
CA PRO A 235 -1.41 -2.94 0.40
C PRO A 235 -2.63 -2.49 1.21
N LEU A 236 -2.55 -1.34 1.89
CA LEU A 236 -3.68 -0.79 2.66
C LEU A 236 -4.77 -0.26 1.73
N ARG A 237 -4.39 0.35 0.60
CA ARG A 237 -5.34 0.79 -0.43
C ARG A 237 -6.02 -0.39 -1.09
N GLU A 238 -5.27 -1.43 -1.46
CA GLU A 238 -5.82 -2.67 -2.01
C GLU A 238 -6.81 -3.31 -1.03
N THR A 239 -6.44 -3.39 0.26
CA THR A 239 -7.32 -3.94 1.31
C THR A 239 -8.57 -3.09 1.50
N ALA A 240 -8.44 -1.75 1.55
CA ALA A 240 -9.56 -0.84 1.72
C ALA A 240 -10.54 -0.89 0.53
N VAL A 241 -10.02 -0.94 -0.70
CA VAL A 241 -10.83 -1.09 -1.91
C VAL A 241 -11.52 -2.45 -1.93
N ALA A 242 -10.82 -3.53 -1.57
CA ALA A 242 -11.40 -4.86 -1.44
C ALA A 242 -12.51 -4.89 -0.38
N HIS A 243 -12.33 -4.22 0.77
CA HIS A 243 -13.36 -4.14 1.80
C HIS A 243 -14.58 -3.33 1.32
N ALA A 244 -14.38 -2.21 0.62
CA ALA A 244 -15.48 -1.41 0.08
C ALA A 244 -16.33 -2.18 -0.94
N THR A 245 -15.70 -2.97 -1.81
CA THR A 245 -16.41 -3.84 -2.76
C THR A 245 -17.11 -5.01 -2.08
N VAL A 246 -16.54 -5.57 -1.02
CA VAL A 246 -17.20 -6.60 -0.20
C VAL A 246 -18.45 -6.03 0.48
N ILE A 247 -18.38 -4.84 1.07
CA ILE A 247 -19.52 -4.21 1.76
C ILE A 247 -20.68 -3.94 0.78
N SER A 248 -20.41 -3.42 -0.42
CA SER A 248 -21.47 -3.17 -1.41
C SER A 248 -22.13 -4.46 -1.91
N ARG A 249 -21.33 -5.51 -2.14
CA ARG A 249 -21.86 -6.85 -2.49
C ARG A 249 -22.68 -7.45 -1.35
N PHE A 250 -22.25 -7.24 -0.11
CA PHE A 250 -22.97 -7.71 1.06
C PHE A 250 -24.35 -7.04 1.16
N ALA A 251 -24.44 -5.72 0.94
CA ALA A 251 -25.73 -5.01 0.96
C ALA A 251 -26.74 -5.61 -0.06
N HIS A 252 -26.30 -5.88 -1.29
CA HIS A 252 -27.14 -6.56 -2.29
C HIS A 252 -27.49 -8.00 -1.88
N ALA A 253 -26.52 -8.75 -1.35
CA ALA A 253 -26.76 -10.11 -0.88
C ALA A 253 -27.79 -10.17 0.28
N PHE A 254 -27.90 -9.13 1.11
CA PHE A 254 -28.95 -9.07 2.15
C PHE A 254 -30.36 -8.92 1.57
N GLU A 255 -30.52 -8.14 0.51
CA GLU A 255 -31.81 -7.99 -0.17
C GLU A 255 -32.22 -9.35 -0.78
N ASP A 256 -31.29 -10.02 -1.47
CA ASP A 256 -31.52 -11.35 -2.05
C ASP A 256 -31.78 -12.43 -0.98
N ALA A 257 -31.08 -12.36 0.16
CA ALA A 257 -31.29 -13.22 1.31
C ALA A 257 -32.69 -13.04 1.92
N ALA A 258 -33.16 -11.81 2.06
CA ALA A 258 -34.50 -11.53 2.57
C ALA A 258 -35.58 -12.15 1.65
N ASP A 259 -35.35 -12.11 0.34
CA ASP A 259 -36.23 -12.73 -0.65
C ASP A 259 -36.12 -14.27 -0.67
N SER A 260 -34.97 -14.85 -0.35
CA SER A 260 -34.81 -16.31 -0.23
C SER A 260 -35.60 -16.88 0.94
N VAL A 261 -35.60 -16.20 2.09
CA VAL A 261 -36.40 -16.57 3.27
C VAL A 261 -37.90 -16.52 3.00
N ARG A 262 -38.35 -15.62 2.11
CA ARG A 262 -39.77 -15.50 1.71
C ARG A 262 -40.21 -16.57 0.71
N ALA A 263 -39.28 -17.24 0.02
CA ALA A 263 -39.61 -18.23 -0.99
C ALA A 263 -40.13 -19.52 -0.34
N MET A 264 -41.41 -19.84 -0.55
CA MET A 264 -42.03 -21.06 -0.02
C MET A 264 -41.62 -22.34 -0.75
N ASN A 265 -40.97 -22.23 -1.92
CA ASN A 265 -40.53 -23.37 -2.72
C ASN A 265 -39.06 -23.72 -2.38
N PRO A 266 -38.77 -24.90 -1.81
CA PRO A 266 -37.41 -25.31 -1.43
C PRO A 266 -36.43 -25.28 -2.60
N GLN A 267 -36.87 -25.64 -3.81
CA GLN A 267 -36.01 -25.65 -5.00
C GLN A 267 -35.69 -24.23 -5.47
N ALA A 268 -36.67 -23.32 -5.44
CA ALA A 268 -36.44 -21.91 -5.77
C ALA A 268 -35.52 -21.25 -4.75
N ASN A 269 -35.68 -21.56 -3.46
CA ASN A 269 -34.81 -21.08 -2.40
C ASN A 269 -33.36 -21.56 -2.59
N MET A 270 -33.16 -22.85 -2.92
CA MET A 270 -31.84 -23.39 -3.21
C MET A 270 -31.15 -22.67 -4.37
N ASN A 271 -31.87 -22.41 -5.46
CA ASN A 271 -31.33 -21.69 -6.62
C ASN A 271 -30.97 -20.23 -6.26
N ARG A 272 -31.78 -19.55 -5.46
CA ARG A 272 -31.47 -18.19 -4.97
C ARG A 272 -30.24 -18.17 -4.09
N ASN A 273 -30.11 -19.13 -3.16
CA ASN A 273 -28.93 -19.25 -2.31
C ASN A 273 -27.66 -19.55 -3.13
N LEU A 274 -27.76 -20.34 -4.21
CA LEU A 274 -26.66 -20.55 -5.14
C LEU A 274 -26.21 -19.25 -5.82
N ASN A 275 -27.16 -18.46 -6.32
CA ASN A 275 -26.86 -17.18 -6.97
C ASN A 275 -26.24 -16.20 -5.97
N LEU A 276 -26.81 -16.08 -4.77
CA LEU A 276 -26.28 -15.24 -3.69
C LEU A 276 -24.82 -15.55 -3.38
N VAL A 277 -24.47 -16.83 -3.23
CA VAL A 277 -23.08 -17.24 -2.96
C VAL A 277 -22.20 -16.99 -4.19
N THR A 278 -22.71 -17.21 -5.39
CA THR A 278 -21.97 -16.95 -6.64
C THR A 278 -21.58 -15.48 -6.75
N ASP A 279 -22.54 -14.59 -6.53
CA ASP A 279 -22.37 -13.14 -6.67
C ASP A 279 -21.50 -12.56 -5.54
N LEU A 280 -21.70 -13.02 -4.30
CA LEU A 280 -20.97 -12.53 -3.14
C LEU A 280 -19.46 -12.85 -3.25
N PHE A 281 -19.11 -14.06 -3.68
CA PHE A 281 -17.72 -14.52 -3.74
C PHE A 281 -17.05 -14.39 -5.11
N ASP A 282 -17.78 -13.92 -6.13
CA ASP A 282 -17.36 -13.91 -7.54
C ASP A 282 -16.78 -15.29 -7.94
N ALA A 283 -17.47 -16.32 -7.47
CA ALA A 283 -17.06 -17.70 -7.57
C ALA A 283 -17.43 -18.24 -8.95
N SER A 284 -16.48 -18.91 -9.60
CA SER A 284 -16.74 -19.50 -10.92
C SER A 284 -17.49 -20.81 -10.82
N PHE A 285 -17.56 -21.39 -9.63
CA PHE A 285 -18.29 -22.61 -9.32
C PHE A 285 -18.88 -22.51 -7.93
N VAL A 286 -20.19 -22.77 -7.80
CA VAL A 286 -20.85 -22.92 -6.51
C VAL A 286 -21.78 -24.11 -6.57
N ALA A 287 -21.72 -24.97 -5.55
CA ALA A 287 -22.65 -26.08 -5.41
C ALA A 287 -23.12 -26.26 -3.96
N ILE A 288 -24.40 -26.57 -3.78
CA ILE A 288 -24.99 -26.95 -2.50
C ILE A 288 -25.28 -28.44 -2.54
N GLY A 289 -24.65 -29.20 -1.66
CA GLY A 289 -24.85 -30.63 -1.46
C GLY A 289 -25.71 -30.89 -0.24
N MET A 290 -26.80 -31.64 -0.40
CA MET A 290 -27.63 -32.10 0.72
C MET A 290 -27.37 -33.57 1.01
N PHE A 291 -27.31 -33.94 2.28
CA PHE A 291 -27.20 -35.35 2.64
C PHE A 291 -28.50 -36.10 2.33
N ASP A 292 -28.34 -37.33 1.87
CA ASP A 292 -29.43 -38.30 1.81
C ASP A 292 -29.82 -38.78 3.24
N GLN A 293 -30.97 -39.45 3.38
CA GLN A 293 -31.52 -39.90 4.67
C GLN A 293 -30.53 -40.75 5.50
N HIS A 294 -29.60 -41.45 4.84
CA HIS A 294 -28.58 -42.28 5.47
C HIS A 294 -27.24 -41.57 5.70
N GLY A 295 -27.09 -40.30 5.28
CA GLY A 295 -25.85 -39.52 5.43
C GLY A 295 -24.65 -40.02 4.62
N ARG A 296 -24.84 -41.00 3.72
CA ARG A 296 -23.74 -41.64 2.95
C ARG A 296 -23.48 -41.00 1.59
N THR A 297 -24.49 -40.33 1.04
CA THR A 297 -24.40 -39.68 -0.28
C THR A 297 -24.78 -38.21 -0.16
N LEU A 298 -24.08 -37.37 -0.92
CA LEU A 298 -24.39 -35.96 -1.10
C LEU A 298 -25.02 -35.77 -2.48
N ARG A 299 -26.20 -35.15 -2.51
CA ARG A 299 -26.85 -34.72 -3.75
C ARG A 299 -26.58 -33.24 -3.95
N PHE A 300 -25.82 -32.91 -4.98
CA PHE A 300 -25.44 -31.54 -5.31
C PHE A 300 -26.38 -30.91 -6.32
N ILE A 301 -26.54 -29.60 -6.16
CA ILE A 301 -27.16 -28.68 -7.10
C ILE A 301 -26.15 -27.53 -7.29
N SER A 302 -25.85 -27.12 -8.53
CA SER A 302 -24.82 -26.10 -8.79
C SER A 302 -25.18 -25.06 -9.83
N ASN A 303 -24.51 -23.91 -9.77
CA ASN A 303 -24.64 -22.83 -10.74
C ASN A 303 -24.12 -23.15 -12.17
N ILE A 304 -23.56 -24.33 -12.43
CA ILE A 304 -23.14 -24.73 -13.78
C ILE A 304 -24.36 -25.16 -14.61
N PRO A 305 -24.57 -24.58 -15.81
CA PRO A 305 -25.66 -24.98 -16.70
C PRO A 305 -25.42 -26.40 -17.26
N THR A 306 -26.50 -27.12 -17.50
CA THR A 306 -26.44 -28.45 -18.13
C THR A 306 -26.43 -28.29 -19.67
N GLN A 307 -25.67 -29.10 -20.40
CA GLN A 307 -25.52 -28.95 -21.88
C GLN A 307 -26.85 -29.05 -22.67
N ASP A 308 -27.91 -29.64 -22.09
CA ASP A 308 -29.20 -29.87 -22.76
C ASP A 308 -30.35 -28.97 -22.26
N ASN A 309 -30.17 -28.17 -21.20
CA ASN A 309 -31.22 -27.28 -20.68
C ASN A 309 -30.63 -26.21 -19.74
N GLU A 310 -31.25 -25.02 -19.64
CA GLU A 310 -30.93 -23.98 -18.63
C GLU A 310 -31.16 -24.44 -17.16
N ASP A 311 -31.50 -25.72 -16.96
CA ASP A 311 -31.68 -26.30 -15.65
C ASP A 311 -30.35 -26.54 -14.92
N VAL A 312 -30.43 -26.34 -13.61
CA VAL A 312 -29.36 -26.46 -12.64
C VAL A 312 -28.82 -27.90 -12.60
N ARG A 313 -27.52 -28.09 -12.82
CA ARG A 313 -26.91 -29.43 -12.88
C ARG A 313 -27.01 -30.14 -11.52
N ARG A 314 -27.44 -31.41 -11.55
CA ARG A 314 -27.58 -32.28 -10.37
C ARG A 314 -26.67 -33.50 -10.48
N TRP A 315 -25.98 -33.84 -9.40
CA TRP A 315 -25.19 -35.07 -9.32
C TRP A 315 -25.13 -35.63 -7.90
N LYS A 316 -24.64 -36.85 -7.79
CA LYS A 316 -24.47 -37.55 -6.51
C LYS A 316 -23.01 -37.92 -6.31
N ILE A 317 -22.53 -37.78 -5.08
CA ILE A 317 -21.19 -38.20 -4.66
C ILE A 317 -21.32 -39.11 -3.45
N HIS A 318 -20.59 -40.23 -3.48
CA HIS A 318 -20.39 -41.09 -2.31
C HIS A 318 -19.23 -40.55 -1.46
N LEU A 319 -19.48 -40.26 -0.18
CA LEU A 319 -18.45 -39.70 0.73
C LEU A 319 -17.24 -40.61 0.91
N SER A 320 -17.39 -41.92 0.68
CA SER A 320 -16.31 -42.90 0.75
C SER A 320 -15.22 -42.66 -0.30
N GLU A 321 -15.58 -42.09 -1.45
CA GLU A 321 -14.66 -41.85 -2.58
C GLU A 321 -13.78 -40.61 -2.40
N TRP A 322 -14.15 -39.69 -1.50
CA TRP A 322 -13.54 -38.35 -1.42
C TRP A 322 -13.15 -37.99 0.01
N ALA A 323 -11.86 -38.05 0.30
CA ALA A 323 -11.35 -37.87 1.65
C ALA A 323 -11.65 -36.46 2.21
N GLY A 324 -11.53 -35.39 1.42
CA GLY A 324 -11.80 -34.04 1.93
C GLY A 324 -13.28 -33.77 2.20
N PHE A 325 -14.23 -34.35 1.44
CA PHE A 325 -15.65 -34.28 1.81
C PHE A 325 -15.93 -35.03 3.11
N ARG A 326 -15.32 -36.21 3.30
CA ARG A 326 -15.44 -36.94 4.56
C ARG A 326 -14.83 -36.16 5.74
N LEU A 327 -13.72 -35.46 5.52
CA LEU A 327 -13.08 -34.61 6.52
C LEU A 327 -14.01 -33.47 6.95
N ALA A 328 -14.54 -32.72 5.97
CA ALA A 328 -15.50 -31.63 6.24
C ALA A 328 -16.78 -32.14 6.91
N ALA A 329 -17.27 -33.34 6.53
CA ALA A 329 -18.42 -33.97 7.18
C ALA A 329 -18.16 -34.35 8.64
N ASN A 330 -17.01 -34.96 8.91
CA ASN A 330 -16.72 -35.51 10.23
C ASN A 330 -16.26 -34.44 11.22
N GLN A 331 -15.49 -33.46 10.76
CA GLN A 331 -14.93 -32.42 11.61
C GLN A 331 -15.89 -31.24 11.79
N MET A 332 -16.89 -31.09 10.91
CA MET A 332 -17.76 -29.92 10.86
C MET A 332 -16.96 -28.60 10.74
N GLU A 333 -15.80 -28.66 10.09
CA GLU A 333 -14.91 -27.52 9.83
C GLU A 333 -14.79 -27.24 8.33
N LEU A 334 -14.42 -26.00 8.01
CA LEU A 334 -14.10 -25.56 6.66
C LEU A 334 -12.82 -26.24 6.18
N VAL A 335 -12.86 -26.81 4.98
CA VAL A 335 -11.71 -27.44 4.32
C VAL A 335 -11.40 -26.69 3.02
N GLU A 336 -10.13 -26.35 2.80
CA GLU A 336 -9.66 -25.75 1.55
C GLU A 336 -8.82 -26.77 0.77
N TRP A 337 -9.15 -26.95 -0.50
CA TRP A 337 -8.29 -27.64 -1.47
C TRP A 337 -7.59 -26.61 -2.34
N GLN A 338 -6.26 -26.58 -2.25
CA GLN A 338 -5.41 -25.68 -3.02
C GLN A 338 -4.81 -26.39 -4.24
N PRO A 339 -4.62 -25.69 -5.38
CA PRO A 339 -4.03 -26.27 -6.60
C PRO A 339 -2.60 -26.80 -6.41
N ASP A 340 -1.84 -26.18 -5.50
CA ASP A 340 -0.43 -26.50 -5.24
C ASP A 340 -0.26 -27.28 -3.91
N GLY A 341 -1.35 -27.73 -3.28
CA GLY A 341 -1.36 -28.32 -1.93
C GLY A 341 -1.47 -29.86 -1.90
N LEU A 342 -1.55 -30.43 -0.70
CA LEU A 342 -1.70 -31.88 -0.47
C LEU A 342 -2.96 -32.49 -1.10
N ALA A 343 -3.96 -31.67 -1.41
CA ALA A 343 -5.21 -32.08 -2.03
C ALA A 343 -5.29 -31.76 -3.53
N ALA A 344 -4.18 -31.38 -4.17
CA ALA A 344 -4.13 -31.00 -5.59
C ALA A 344 -4.70 -32.10 -6.51
N ASP A 345 -4.30 -33.35 -6.29
CA ASP A 345 -4.79 -34.50 -7.09
C ASP A 345 -6.29 -34.71 -6.93
N GLN A 346 -6.83 -34.55 -5.71
CA GLN A 346 -8.26 -34.66 -5.45
C GLN A 346 -9.03 -33.50 -6.09
N LEU A 347 -8.50 -32.29 -6.03
CA LEU A 347 -9.07 -31.11 -6.65
C LEU A 347 -9.16 -31.29 -8.18
N GLN A 348 -8.07 -31.75 -8.81
CA GLN A 348 -8.03 -32.00 -10.24
C GLN A 348 -8.99 -33.12 -10.65
N ALA A 349 -9.01 -34.23 -9.90
CA ALA A 349 -9.95 -35.33 -10.14
C ALA A 349 -11.41 -34.87 -10.00
N PHE A 350 -11.70 -34.02 -9.02
CA PHE A 350 -13.02 -33.45 -8.79
C PHE A 350 -13.48 -32.58 -9.96
N TYR A 351 -12.66 -31.62 -10.39
CA TYR A 351 -12.99 -30.77 -11.54
C TYR A 351 -13.08 -31.57 -12.84
N SER A 352 -12.19 -32.55 -13.06
CA SER A 352 -12.27 -33.44 -14.21
C SER A 352 -13.59 -34.23 -14.25
N LYS A 353 -14.03 -34.78 -13.10
CA LYS A 353 -15.32 -35.48 -12.99
C LYS A 353 -16.52 -34.58 -13.30
N LEU A 354 -16.39 -33.28 -13.03
CA LEU A 354 -17.40 -32.28 -13.35
C LEU A 354 -17.27 -31.72 -14.77
N ASN A 355 -16.31 -32.17 -15.58
CA ASN A 355 -16.01 -31.60 -16.90
C ASN A 355 -15.79 -30.07 -16.83
N LEU A 356 -15.00 -29.67 -15.83
CA LEU A 356 -14.73 -28.29 -15.48
C LEU A 356 -13.27 -27.96 -15.81
N ASP A 357 -13.06 -26.91 -16.62
CA ASP A 357 -11.72 -26.45 -16.98
C ASP A 357 -11.01 -25.83 -15.78
N SER A 358 -9.83 -26.35 -15.42
CA SER A 358 -8.90 -25.89 -14.37
C SER A 358 -9.35 -24.65 -13.56
N TYR A 359 -10.07 -24.88 -12.47
CA TYR A 359 -10.49 -23.83 -11.53
C TYR A 359 -9.42 -23.64 -10.43
N GLY A 360 -9.54 -22.54 -9.68
CA GLY A 360 -8.67 -22.23 -8.55
C GLY A 360 -8.95 -23.09 -7.32
N SER A 361 -8.58 -22.59 -6.15
CA SER A 361 -8.85 -23.27 -4.88
C SER A 361 -10.35 -23.50 -4.62
N LEU A 362 -10.69 -24.64 -4.04
CA LEU A 362 -12.05 -25.03 -3.67
C LEU A 362 -12.22 -24.94 -2.14
N LEU A 363 -13.22 -24.18 -1.69
CA LEU A 363 -13.67 -24.22 -0.31
C LEU A 363 -14.84 -25.18 -0.15
N ILE A 364 -14.78 -25.98 0.91
CA ILE A 364 -15.79 -26.95 1.31
C ILE A 364 -16.24 -26.55 2.72
N VAL A 365 -17.48 -26.14 2.87
CA VAL A 365 -18.03 -25.65 4.13
C VAL A 365 -19.24 -26.47 4.53
N PRO A 366 -19.31 -27.02 5.75
CA PRO A 366 -20.49 -27.75 6.20
C PRO A 366 -21.68 -26.82 6.38
N LEU A 367 -22.88 -27.30 6.00
CA LEU A 367 -24.15 -26.60 6.27
C LEU A 367 -24.72 -27.13 7.58
N LEU A 368 -24.71 -26.31 8.62
CA LEU A 368 -25.13 -26.68 9.97
C LEU A 368 -26.46 -26.01 10.33
N THR A 369 -27.36 -26.77 10.96
CA THR A 369 -28.60 -26.24 11.53
C THR A 369 -28.81 -26.85 12.90
N LYS A 370 -28.87 -26.01 13.94
CA LYS A 370 -28.97 -26.46 15.34
C LYS A 370 -27.88 -27.50 15.72
N GLY A 371 -26.67 -27.32 15.20
CA GLY A 371 -25.54 -28.22 15.43
C GLY A 371 -25.61 -29.55 14.65
N GLN A 372 -26.63 -29.76 13.83
CA GLN A 372 -26.73 -30.92 12.94
C GLN A 372 -26.32 -30.53 11.52
N GLN A 373 -25.44 -31.31 10.90
CA GLN A 373 -25.06 -31.10 9.52
C GLN A 373 -26.14 -31.60 8.57
N ILE A 374 -26.67 -30.71 7.74
CA ILE A 374 -27.69 -31.02 6.74
C ILE A 374 -27.10 -31.15 5.32
N GLY A 375 -25.88 -30.65 5.12
CA GLY A 375 -25.23 -30.65 3.82
C GLY A 375 -23.84 -30.00 3.80
N MET A 376 -23.43 -29.55 2.62
CA MET A 376 -22.19 -28.83 2.36
C MET A 376 -22.39 -27.75 1.29
N LEU A 377 -21.67 -26.66 1.40
CA LEU A 377 -21.51 -25.62 0.41
C LEU A 377 -20.11 -25.71 -0.19
N LEU A 378 -20.03 -25.77 -1.51
CA LEU A 378 -18.80 -25.79 -2.29
C LEU A 378 -18.65 -24.47 -3.02
N VAL A 379 -17.48 -23.84 -2.92
CA VAL A 379 -17.17 -22.58 -3.61
C VAL A 379 -15.80 -22.67 -4.28
N GLY A 380 -15.79 -22.71 -5.61
CA GLY A 380 -14.59 -22.76 -6.44
C GLY A 380 -14.16 -21.38 -6.93
N GLY A 381 -12.90 -21.03 -6.67
CA GLY A 381 -12.31 -19.78 -7.13
C GLY A 381 -12.01 -19.77 -8.63
N LYS A 382 -11.83 -18.57 -9.19
CA LYS A 382 -11.28 -18.39 -10.55
C LYS A 382 -9.91 -19.05 -10.66
N LYS A 383 -9.48 -19.42 -11.87
CA LYS A 383 -8.16 -20.02 -12.15
C LYS A 383 -6.98 -19.22 -11.60
N THR A 384 -7.13 -17.90 -11.45
CA THR A 384 -6.13 -17.00 -10.88
C THR A 384 -6.06 -17.02 -9.35
N ARG A 385 -7.12 -17.49 -8.67
CA ARG A 385 -7.22 -17.52 -7.20
C ARG A 385 -6.64 -18.84 -6.68
N ARG A 386 -5.39 -18.79 -6.21
CA ARG A 386 -4.67 -19.95 -5.64
C ARG A 386 -5.02 -20.25 -4.19
N GLU A 387 -5.36 -19.22 -3.42
CA GLU A 387 -5.71 -19.30 -2.00
C GLU A 387 -6.84 -18.32 -1.69
N TRP A 388 -7.71 -18.69 -0.75
CA TRP A 388 -8.76 -17.82 -0.22
C TRP A 388 -8.27 -17.02 0.99
N LEU A 389 -8.67 -15.75 1.07
CA LEU A 389 -8.34 -14.88 2.19
C LEU A 389 -9.03 -15.36 3.48
N ILE A 390 -8.42 -15.12 4.63
CA ILE A 390 -8.99 -15.50 5.94
C ILE A 390 -10.36 -14.85 6.15
N ALA A 391 -10.52 -13.59 5.74
CA ALA A 391 -11.78 -12.87 5.81
C ALA A 391 -12.87 -13.50 4.91
N GLU A 392 -12.51 -13.96 3.71
CA GLU A 392 -13.44 -14.66 2.81
C GLU A 392 -13.87 -16.00 3.39
N LYS A 393 -12.95 -16.76 4.03
CA LYS A 393 -13.26 -18.02 4.70
C LYS A 393 -14.27 -17.83 5.83
N GLN A 394 -14.05 -16.84 6.70
CA GLN A 394 -14.96 -16.50 7.81
C GLN A 394 -16.34 -16.03 7.31
N LEU A 395 -16.35 -15.21 6.27
CA LEU A 395 -17.57 -14.76 5.62
C LEU A 395 -18.35 -15.96 5.04
N LEU A 396 -17.65 -16.88 4.37
CA LEU A 396 -18.28 -18.05 3.77
C LEU A 396 -18.90 -18.98 4.82
N THR A 397 -18.27 -19.16 5.98
CA THR A 397 -18.87 -19.89 7.11
C THR A 397 -20.17 -19.23 7.56
N SER A 398 -20.19 -17.91 7.70
CA SER A 398 -21.40 -17.17 8.12
C SER A 398 -22.52 -17.28 7.08
N VAL A 399 -22.17 -17.23 5.79
CA VAL A 399 -23.12 -17.40 4.68
C VAL A 399 -23.64 -18.84 4.62
N ALA A 400 -22.78 -19.83 4.89
CA ALA A 400 -23.17 -21.23 4.96
C ALA A 400 -24.20 -21.48 6.07
N ASP A 401 -24.01 -20.89 7.26
CA ASP A 401 -25.00 -20.97 8.35
C ASP A 401 -26.34 -20.37 7.95
N PHE A 402 -26.32 -19.21 7.27
CA PHE A 402 -27.53 -18.60 6.73
C PHE A 402 -28.23 -19.49 5.69
N VAL A 403 -27.48 -20.01 4.72
CA VAL A 403 -28.01 -20.92 3.68
C VAL A 403 -28.62 -22.17 4.33
N ALA A 404 -27.94 -22.75 5.32
CA ALA A 404 -28.41 -23.92 6.04
C ALA A 404 -29.75 -23.64 6.74
N GLN A 405 -29.82 -22.52 7.47
CA GLN A 405 -31.05 -22.12 8.15
C GLN A 405 -32.19 -21.82 7.18
N SER A 406 -31.91 -21.18 6.04
CA SER A 406 -32.90 -20.89 5.00
C SER A 406 -33.47 -22.18 4.38
N ILE A 407 -32.60 -23.16 4.08
CA ILE A 407 -33.00 -24.47 3.57
C ILE A 407 -33.87 -25.19 4.62
N ALA A 408 -33.43 -25.24 5.87
CA ALA A 408 -34.17 -25.90 6.95
C ALA A 408 -35.57 -25.28 7.16
N ASN A 409 -35.69 -23.96 7.11
CA ASN A 409 -36.97 -23.26 7.21
C ASN A 409 -37.91 -23.63 6.05
N SER A 410 -37.40 -23.67 4.82
CA SER A 410 -38.21 -24.04 3.65
C SER A 410 -38.74 -25.48 3.72
N HIS A 411 -37.93 -26.42 4.23
CA HIS A 411 -38.36 -27.80 4.44
C HIS A 411 -39.42 -27.93 5.53
N GLN A 412 -39.27 -27.22 6.66
CA GLN A 412 -40.27 -27.22 7.72
C GLN A 412 -41.60 -26.64 7.26
N GLN A 413 -41.56 -25.57 6.45
CA GLN A 413 -42.74 -24.94 5.88
C GLN A 413 -43.45 -25.90 4.89
N ALA A 414 -42.70 -26.58 4.02
CA ALA A 414 -43.23 -27.54 3.07
C ALA A 414 -43.82 -28.80 3.74
N ALA A 415 -43.29 -29.20 4.90
CA ALA A 415 -43.77 -30.34 5.67
C ALA A 415 -45.04 -30.04 6.49
N ARG A 416 -45.43 -28.77 6.66
CA ARG A 416 -46.68 -28.43 7.34
C ARG A 416 -47.86 -28.75 6.42
N PRO A 417 -48.76 -29.69 6.78
CA PRO A 417 -49.94 -29.96 5.99
C PRO A 417 -50.79 -28.69 5.89
N SER A 418 -51.30 -28.40 4.69
CA SER A 418 -52.12 -27.23 4.35
C SER A 418 -53.39 -27.18 5.20
N GLN A 419 -53.26 -26.72 6.44
CA GLN A 419 -54.38 -26.49 7.34
C GLN A 419 -55.19 -25.34 6.74
N LYS A 420 -56.41 -25.67 6.27
CA LYS A 420 -57.34 -24.73 5.65
C LYS A 420 -57.39 -23.42 6.44
N SER A 421 -57.03 -22.36 5.73
CA SER A 421 -56.94 -20.96 6.13
C SER A 421 -58.25 -20.39 6.68
N ASN A 422 -58.62 -20.75 7.91
CA ASN A 422 -59.61 -20.00 8.70
C ASN A 422 -58.96 -19.25 9.89
N GLY A 423 -57.67 -19.48 10.17
CA GLY A 423 -56.90 -18.79 11.22
C GLY A 423 -55.96 -17.68 10.72
N ASN A 424 -55.68 -17.62 9.41
CA ASN A 424 -54.70 -16.69 8.83
C ASN A 424 -55.12 -15.23 8.92
N ASP A 425 -56.41 -14.91 8.99
CA ASP A 425 -56.88 -13.52 9.10
C ASP A 425 -56.47 -12.86 10.43
N LYS A 426 -56.37 -13.62 11.53
CA LYS A 426 -55.88 -13.09 12.81
C LYS A 426 -54.36 -12.94 12.83
N VAL A 427 -53.63 -13.89 12.25
CA VAL A 427 -52.15 -13.85 12.20
C VAL A 427 -51.66 -12.76 11.24
N ILE A 428 -52.29 -12.62 10.07
CA ILE A 428 -51.98 -11.56 9.10
C ILE A 428 -52.34 -10.19 9.68
N LYS A 429 -53.48 -10.03 10.39
CA LYS A 429 -53.80 -8.77 11.10
C LYS A 429 -52.81 -8.45 12.22
N LEU A 430 -52.34 -9.45 12.97
CA LEU A 430 -51.33 -9.25 14.02
C LEU A 430 -49.96 -8.88 13.43
N GLN A 431 -49.56 -9.53 12.33
CA GLN A 431 -48.32 -9.21 11.62
C GLN A 431 -48.37 -7.85 10.93
N LEU A 432 -49.52 -7.44 10.36
CA LEU A 432 -49.75 -6.09 9.84
C LEU A 432 -49.72 -5.03 10.94
N ALA A 433 -50.24 -5.35 12.14
CA ALA A 433 -50.14 -4.44 13.29
C ALA A 433 -48.67 -4.29 13.75
N GLN A 434 -47.90 -5.38 13.79
CA GLN A 434 -46.48 -5.36 14.13
C GLN A 434 -45.62 -4.64 13.07
N LEU A 435 -45.93 -4.82 11.78
CA LEU A 435 -45.28 -4.09 10.69
C LEU A 435 -45.54 -2.59 10.80
N ARG A 436 -46.77 -2.17 11.10
CA ARG A 436 -47.09 -0.75 11.32
C ARG A 436 -46.37 -0.17 12.54
N THR A 437 -46.20 -0.93 13.62
CA THR A 437 -45.42 -0.46 14.78
C THR A 437 -43.93 -0.34 14.45
N LEU A 438 -43.37 -1.27 13.68
CA LEU A 438 -41.97 -1.21 13.25
C LEU A 438 -41.71 -0.10 12.22
N GLU A 439 -42.66 0.16 11.32
CA GLU A 439 -42.61 1.29 10.40
C GLU A 439 -42.67 2.62 11.15
N ALA A 440 -43.56 2.75 12.14
CA ALA A 440 -43.62 3.93 12.99
C ALA A 440 -42.33 4.14 13.81
N GLU A 441 -41.69 3.06 14.27
CA GLU A 441 -40.43 3.12 14.99
C GLU A 441 -39.26 3.50 14.07
N ARG A 442 -39.21 2.97 12.85
CA ARG A 442 -38.25 3.38 11.83
C ARG A 442 -38.38 4.86 11.48
N ASP A 443 -39.61 5.34 11.30
CA ASP A 443 -39.87 6.75 10.98
C ASP A 443 -39.52 7.67 12.16
N GLY A 444 -39.74 7.21 13.40
CA GLY A 444 -39.25 7.88 14.61
C GLY A 444 -37.73 7.97 14.66
N LEU A 445 -37.02 6.86 14.40
CA LEU A 445 -35.56 6.83 14.36
C LEU A 445 -34.99 7.71 13.23
N ALA A 446 -35.64 7.75 12.07
CA ALA A 446 -35.24 8.63 10.97
C ALA A 446 -35.40 10.10 11.35
N ALA A 447 -36.46 10.47 12.05
CA ALA A 447 -36.67 11.82 12.55
C ALA A 447 -35.63 12.20 13.62
N ASP A 448 -35.31 11.29 14.54
CA ASP A 448 -34.28 11.50 15.57
C ASP A 448 -32.88 11.67 14.96
N LEU A 449 -32.57 10.89 13.92
CA LEU A 449 -31.29 11.00 13.22
C LEU A 449 -31.17 12.34 12.48
N ALA A 450 -32.24 12.78 11.80
CA ALA A 450 -32.29 14.10 11.17
C ALA A 450 -32.15 15.23 12.20
N ALA A 451 -32.76 15.09 13.38
CA ALA A 451 -32.61 16.05 14.47
C ALA A 451 -31.17 16.07 15.04
N ALA A 452 -30.53 14.90 15.17
CA ALA A 452 -29.14 14.78 15.62
C ALA A 452 -28.15 15.42 14.62
N GLU A 453 -28.35 15.18 13.32
CA GLU A 453 -27.54 15.81 12.26
C GLU A 453 -27.65 17.34 12.30
N LEU A 454 -28.87 17.86 12.51
CA LEU A 454 -29.08 19.30 12.65
C LEU A 454 -28.31 19.87 13.86
N ARG A 455 -28.33 19.18 15.01
CA ARG A 455 -27.58 19.58 16.21
C ARG A 455 -26.07 19.58 15.96
N ILE A 456 -25.54 18.59 15.24
CA ILE A 456 -24.11 18.53 14.88
C ILE A 456 -23.73 19.69 13.96
N ARG A 457 -24.56 20.01 12.96
CA ARG A 457 -24.33 21.18 12.09
C ARG A 457 -24.32 22.49 12.88
N GLN A 458 -25.29 22.69 13.77
CA GLN A 458 -25.34 23.88 14.63
C GLN A 458 -24.12 23.98 15.56
N ALA A 459 -23.68 22.88 16.16
CA ALA A 459 -22.47 22.85 16.99
C ALA A 459 -21.20 23.17 16.19
N ASN A 460 -21.10 22.68 14.95
CA ASN A 460 -19.99 22.99 14.05
C ASN A 460 -19.98 24.46 13.63
N GLU A 461 -21.14 25.06 13.36
CA GLU A 461 -21.23 26.49 13.07
C GLU A 461 -20.84 27.35 14.28
N GLN A 462 -21.22 26.93 15.49
CA GLN A 462 -20.81 27.62 16.72
C GLN A 462 -19.29 27.53 16.95
N THR A 463 -18.68 26.37 16.75
CA THR A 463 -17.22 26.22 16.91
C THR A 463 -16.44 27.03 15.88
N GLU A 464 -16.91 27.12 14.63
CA GLU A 464 -16.30 27.99 13.62
C GLU A 464 -16.46 29.48 13.93
N ARG A 465 -17.62 29.91 14.46
CA ARG A 465 -17.80 31.29 14.95
C ARG A 465 -16.84 31.62 16.10
N LEU A 466 -16.66 30.70 17.05
CA LEU A 466 -15.72 30.87 18.15
C LEU A 466 -14.26 30.93 17.66
N ARG A 467 -13.88 30.07 16.70
CA ARG A 467 -12.55 30.10 16.06
C ARG A 467 -12.26 31.41 15.32
N ARG A 468 -13.26 31.99 14.64
CA ARG A 468 -13.12 33.30 13.99
C ARG A 468 -12.90 34.40 15.03
N ARG A 469 -13.73 34.45 16.08
CA ARG A 469 -13.55 35.41 17.18
C ARG A 469 -12.18 35.30 17.85
N ALA A 470 -11.68 34.08 18.10
CA ALA A 470 -10.36 33.86 18.66
C ALA A 470 -9.24 34.38 17.74
N ARG A 471 -9.37 34.20 16.42
CA ARG A 471 -8.42 34.77 15.44
C ARG A 471 -8.44 36.29 15.42
N ASP A 472 -9.62 36.89 15.44
CA ASP A 472 -9.76 38.35 15.44
C ASP A 472 -9.15 38.96 16.71
N VAL A 473 -9.38 38.34 17.88
CA VAL A 473 -8.75 38.77 19.14
C VAL A 473 -7.23 38.60 19.11
N ALA A 474 -6.71 37.53 18.50
CA ALA A 474 -5.26 37.35 18.36
C ALA A 474 -4.64 38.44 17.44
N GLN A 475 -5.34 38.84 16.37
CA GLN A 475 -4.90 39.92 15.48
C GLN A 475 -4.96 41.30 16.14
N THR A 476 -6.01 41.59 16.92
CA THR A 476 -6.09 42.86 17.67
C THR A 476 -5.01 42.95 18.75
N LEU A 477 -4.67 41.84 19.42
CA LEU A 477 -3.55 41.79 20.35
C LEU A 477 -2.19 41.97 19.65
N ALA A 478 -1.99 41.36 18.48
CA ALA A 478 -0.77 41.53 17.70
C ALA A 478 -0.57 42.99 17.23
N THR A 479 -1.64 43.64 16.75
CA THR A 479 -1.59 45.04 16.33
C THR A 479 -1.43 46.01 17.51
N ALA A 480 -2.02 45.72 18.67
CA ALA A 480 -1.80 46.49 19.91
C ALA A 480 -0.35 46.38 20.38
N LYS A 481 0.24 45.17 20.38
CA LYS A 481 1.66 44.97 20.71
C LYS A 481 2.59 45.70 19.74
N ALA A 482 2.30 45.67 18.43
CA ALA A 482 3.07 46.40 17.42
C ALA A 482 3.02 47.92 17.64
N LYS A 483 1.85 48.49 17.97
CA LYS A 483 1.72 49.91 18.34
C LYS A 483 2.47 50.27 19.62
N GLN A 484 2.45 49.41 20.63
CA GLN A 484 3.19 49.64 21.88
C GLN A 484 4.71 49.64 21.66
N ALA A 485 5.22 48.73 20.81
CA ALA A 485 6.63 48.70 20.42
C ALA A 485 7.04 49.97 19.64
N SER A 486 6.17 50.47 18.75
CA SER A 486 6.43 51.71 18.00
C SER A 486 6.42 52.96 18.89
N ASN A 487 5.51 53.06 19.86
CA ASN A 487 5.49 54.20 20.80
C ASN A 487 6.63 54.18 21.82
N GLY A 488 7.12 52.99 22.23
CA GLY A 488 8.28 52.87 23.11
C GLY A 488 9.59 53.37 22.48
N HIS A 489 9.68 53.37 21.14
CA HIS A 489 10.89 53.83 20.44
C HIS A 489 10.98 55.35 20.28
N ASN A 490 9.84 56.07 20.31
CA ASN A 490 9.81 57.54 20.21
C ASN A 490 9.98 58.27 21.56
N GLY A 491 9.93 57.56 22.68
CA GLY A 491 10.09 58.15 24.02
C GLY A 491 11.53 58.46 24.42
N HIS A 492 12.53 57.79 23.82
CA HIS A 492 13.94 57.97 24.21
C HIS A 492 14.73 59.02 23.43
N SER A 493 14.14 59.66 22.41
CA SER A 493 14.80 60.73 21.65
C SER A 493 14.47 62.16 22.13
N LYS A 494 13.91 62.34 23.33
CA LYS A 494 13.55 63.67 23.87
C LYS A 494 14.24 64.10 25.17
N GLU A 495 15.17 63.32 25.71
CA GLU A 495 15.95 63.68 26.92
C GLU A 495 17.43 64.04 26.65
N LEU A 496 17.80 64.31 25.39
CA LEU A 496 19.10 64.87 25.05
C LEU A 496 18.88 66.19 24.29
N GLY A 497 18.57 67.23 25.06
CA GLY A 497 18.46 68.62 24.61
C GLY A 497 18.76 69.54 25.78
#